data_AF-A0A536BSL0-F1
#
_entry.id   AF-A0A536BSL0-F1
#
_cell.length_a   1.000
_cell.length_b   1.000
_cell.length_c   1.000
_cell.angle_alpha   90.00
_cell.angle_beta   90.00
_cell.angle_gamma   90.00
#
_symmetry.space_group_name_H-M   'P 1'
#
loop_
_entity.id
_entity.type
_entity.pdbx_description
1 polymer ?
#
loop_
_entity_poly.entity_id
_entity_poly.type
_entity_poly.pdbx_seq_one_letter_code
_entity_poly.pdbx_strand_id
1 'polypeptide(L)'
;MTAVNLVLWVAGIALIVVGYQRARGTWARYQELKEQDANVARYDAWRGGIRDSNPTGASVAMALLRRQWQMGAGVAVVGVVLVLLGFAVR
;
A
#
# COMPACT_ATOMS: atom_id res chain seq x y z
N MET A 1 -28.47 20.31 2.70
CA MET A 1 -27.17 20.01 2.05
C MET A 1 -26.47 21.32 1.78
N THR A 2 -25.39 21.60 2.51
CA THR A 2 -24.60 22.82 2.33
C THR A 2 -23.47 22.58 1.32
N ALA A 3 -22.88 23.65 0.79
CA ALA A 3 -21.71 23.55 -0.09
C ALA A 3 -20.54 22.81 0.58
N VAL A 4 -20.41 22.94 1.92
CA VAL A 4 -19.38 22.25 2.71
C VAL A 4 -19.53 20.73 2.63
N ASN A 5 -20.75 20.21 2.74
CA ASN A 5 -21.00 18.76 2.67
C ASN A 5 -20.61 18.19 1.31
N LEU A 6 -20.94 18.90 0.22
CA LEU A 6 -20.56 18.50 -1.14
C LEU A 6 -19.04 18.46 -1.32
N VAL A 7 -18.33 19.48 -0.82
CA VAL A 7 -16.86 19.53 -0.88
C VAL A 7 -16.24 18.36 -0.10
N LEU A 8 -16.72 18.08 1.11
CA LEU A 8 -16.24 16.97 1.94
C LEU A 8 -16.42 15.62 1.24
N TRP A 9 -17.56 15.40 0.60
CA TRP A 9 -17.84 14.16 -0.14
C TRP A 9 -16.97 14.01 -1.38
N VAL A 10 -16.91 15.04 -2.24
CA VAL A 10 -16.11 14.97 -3.47
C VAL A 10 -14.63 14.80 -3.14
N ALA A 11 -14.10 15.57 -2.20
CA ALA A 11 -12.71 15.45 -1.75
C ALA A 11 -12.43 14.08 -1.11
N GLY A 12 -13.36 13.60 -0.28
CA GLY A 12 -13.25 12.29 0.37
C GLY A 12 -13.21 11.15 -0.64
N ILE A 13 -14.14 11.13 -1.60
CA ILE A 13 -14.18 10.14 -2.69
C ILE A 13 -12.89 10.20 -3.52
N ALA A 14 -12.43 11.40 -3.88
CA ALA A 14 -11.20 11.56 -4.64
C ALA A 14 -9.99 10.95 -3.91
N LEU A 15 -9.86 11.19 -2.60
CA LEU A 15 -8.78 10.62 -1.79
C LEU A 15 -8.88 9.10 -1.67
N ILE A 16 -10.08 8.54 -1.54
CA ILE A 16 -10.29 7.09 -1.54
C ILE A 16 -9.78 6.47 -2.85
N VAL A 17 -10.16 7.04 -3.99
CA VAL A 17 -9.78 6.53 -5.31
C VAL A 17 -8.26 6.62 -5.50
N VAL A 18 -7.65 7.77 -5.21
CA VAL A 18 -6.21 7.98 -5.35
C VAL A 18 -5.42 7.06 -4.41
N GLY A 19 -5.83 6.98 -3.14
CA GLY A 19 -5.21 6.12 -2.14
C GLY A 19 -5.28 4.64 -2.55
N TYR A 20 -6.44 4.19 -3.02
CA TYR A 20 -6.63 2.82 -3.49
C TYR A 20 -5.78 2.47 -4.71
N GLN A 21 -5.74 3.33 -5.72
CA GLN A 21 -4.93 3.10 -6.93
C GLN A 21 -3.44 2.99 -6.58
N ARG A 22 -2.93 3.88 -5.72
CA ARG A 22 -1.53 3.86 -5.27
C ARG A 22 -1.20 2.62 -4.44
N ALA A 23 -2.10 2.23 -3.52
CA ALA A 23 -1.94 1.01 -2.74
C ALA A 23 -1.96 -0.24 -3.64
N ARG A 24 -2.90 -0.35 -4.57
CA ARG A 24 -3.02 -1.52 -5.44
C ARG A 24 -1.78 -1.74 -6.30
N GLY A 25 -1.25 -0.69 -6.93
CA GLY A 25 -0.04 -0.80 -7.77
C GLY A 25 1.22 -1.19 -7.00
N THR A 26 1.39 -0.63 -5.80
CA THR A 26 2.54 -0.97 -4.92
C THR A 26 2.44 -2.38 -4.35
N TRP A 27 1.22 -2.83 -4.04
CA TRP A 27 0.99 -4.18 -3.56
C TRP A 27 1.29 -5.26 -4.59
N ALA A 28 0.90 -5.04 -5.86
CA ALA A 28 1.19 -5.98 -6.94
C ALA A 28 2.69 -6.22 -7.09
N ARG A 29 3.48 -5.14 -7.16
CA ARG A 29 4.96 -5.21 -7.23
C ARG A 29 5.57 -5.87 -6.00
N TYR A 30 5.00 -5.64 -4.82
CA TYR A 30 5.45 -6.30 -3.60
C TYR A 30 5.27 -7.81 -3.68
N GLN A 31 4.12 -8.29 -4.18
CA GLN A 31 3.87 -9.72 -4.35
C GLN A 31 4.79 -10.34 -5.39
N GLU A 32 4.97 -9.70 -6.54
CA GLU A 32 5.90 -10.16 -7.57
C GLU A 32 7.33 -10.33 -7.02
N LEU A 33 7.83 -9.33 -6.29
CA LEU A 33 9.17 -9.39 -5.71
C LEU A 33 9.28 -10.46 -4.61
N LYS A 34 8.22 -10.64 -3.81
CA LYS A 34 8.16 -11.67 -2.77
C LYS A 34 8.20 -13.08 -3.37
N GLU A 35 7.49 -13.31 -4.46
CA GLU A 35 7.51 -14.59 -5.19
C GLU A 35 8.90 -14.88 -5.76
N GLN A 36 9.57 -13.87 -6.31
CA GLN A 36 10.95 -13.99 -6.81
C GLN A 36 11.95 -14.31 -5.69
N ASP A 37 11.92 -13.58 -4.56
CA ASP A 37 12.82 -13.85 -3.42
C ASP A 37 12.58 -15.26 -2.85
N ALA A 38 11.32 -15.73 -2.80
CA ALA A 38 11.01 -17.09 -2.39
C ALA A 38 11.54 -18.16 -3.36
N ASN A 39 11.53 -17.89 -4.68
CA ASN A 39 12.10 -18.79 -5.67
C ASN A 39 13.63 -18.88 -5.54
N VAL A 40 14.29 -17.74 -5.38
CA VAL A 40 15.74 -17.68 -5.14
C VAL A 40 16.10 -18.43 -3.85
N ALA A 41 15.36 -18.21 -2.76
CA ALA A 41 15.59 -18.90 -1.50
C ALA A 41 15.47 -20.43 -1.63
N ARG A 42 14.50 -20.93 -2.40
CA ARG A 42 14.37 -22.37 -2.68
C ARG A 42 15.54 -22.91 -3.49
N TYR A 43 15.98 -22.16 -4.50
CA TYR A 43 17.13 -22.55 -5.31
C TYR A 43 18.43 -22.57 -4.50
N ASP A 44 18.64 -21.57 -3.65
CA ASP A 44 19.79 -21.50 -2.74
C ASP A 44 19.78 -22.65 -1.72
N ALA A 45 18.60 -23.00 -1.17
CA ALA A 45 18.48 -24.13 -0.26
C ALA A 45 18.82 -25.47 -0.96
N TRP A 46 18.35 -25.66 -2.19
CA TRP A 46 18.62 -26.87 -2.96
C TRP A 46 20.11 -27.03 -3.31
N ARG A 47 20.83 -25.94 -3.60
CA ARG A 47 22.26 -25.97 -3.90
C ARG A 47 23.17 -26.03 -2.66
N GLY A 48 22.60 -26.22 -1.47
CA GLY A 48 23.35 -26.26 -0.21
C GLY A 48 23.90 -24.89 0.22
N GLY A 49 23.35 -23.80 -0.31
CA GLY A 49 23.74 -22.44 0.06
C GLY A 49 23.33 -22.10 1.49
N ILE A 50 24.28 -21.58 2.28
CA ILE A 50 23.98 -20.97 3.57
C ILE A 50 23.47 -19.55 3.28
N ARG A 51 22.21 -19.26 3.61
CA ARG A 51 21.67 -17.91 3.46
C ARG A 51 22.21 -17.05 4.60
N ASP A 52 22.94 -16.01 4.25
CA ASP A 52 23.35 -14.99 5.21
C ASP A 52 22.10 -14.28 5.76
N SER A 53 22.06 -14.01 7.06
CA SER A 53 20.93 -13.35 7.72
C SER A 53 20.84 -11.85 7.41
N ASN A 54 21.82 -11.31 6.68
CA ASN A 54 21.87 -9.90 6.33
C ASN A 54 20.75 -9.49 5.36
N PRO A 55 20.22 -8.25 5.48
CA PRO A 55 19.21 -7.75 4.56
C PRO A 55 19.70 -7.77 3.10
N THR A 56 18.98 -8.47 2.24
CA THR A 56 19.21 -8.42 0.79
C THR A 56 18.62 -7.15 0.20
N GLY A 57 19.09 -6.73 -0.98
CA GLY A 57 18.46 -5.61 -1.71
C GLY A 57 16.96 -5.82 -1.96
N ALA A 58 16.53 -7.06 -2.20
CA ALA A 58 15.13 -7.43 -2.33
C ALA A 58 14.34 -7.20 -1.03
N SER A 59 14.92 -7.57 0.13
CA SER A 59 14.28 -7.33 1.43
C SER A 59 14.09 -5.84 1.73
N VAL A 60 15.07 -5.00 1.37
CA VAL A 60 15.00 -3.55 1.53
C VAL A 60 13.94 -2.95 0.59
N ALA A 61 13.92 -3.37 -0.68
CA ALA A 61 12.92 -2.93 -1.65
C ALA A 61 11.50 -3.34 -1.22
N MET A 62 11.32 -4.57 -0.73
CA MET A 62 10.05 -5.04 -0.16
C MET A 62 9.59 -4.19 1.03
N ALA A 63 10.50 -3.79 1.94
CA ALA A 63 10.18 -2.91 3.05
C ALA A 63 9.73 -1.51 2.59
N LEU A 64 10.38 -0.96 1.57
CA LEU A 64 9.99 0.31 0.95
C LEU A 64 8.61 0.23 0.29
N LEU A 65 8.34 -0.81 -0.47
CA LEU A 65 7.04 -1.04 -1.11
C LEU A 65 5.92 -1.18 -0.07
N ARG A 66 6.18 -1.91 1.02
CA ARG A 66 5.23 -2.02 2.14
C ARG A 66 4.93 -0.64 2.75
N ARG A 67 5.94 0.21 2.95
CA ARG A 67 5.74 1.56 3.47
C ARG A 67 4.93 2.43 2.49
N GLN A 68 5.19 2.32 1.20
CA GLN A 68 4.41 3.05 0.18
C GLN A 68 2.94 2.59 0.14
N TRP A 69 2.72 1.28 0.29
CA TRP A 69 1.38 0.72 0.41
C TRP A 69 0.65 1.26 1.64
N GLN A 70 1.31 1.27 2.81
CA GLN A 70 0.76 1.83 4.04
C GLN A 70 0.37 3.31 3.89
N MET A 71 1.20 4.10 3.22
CA MET A 71 0.87 5.51 2.94
C MET A 71 -0.35 5.64 2.02
N GLY A 72 -0.44 4.84 0.95
CA GLY A 72 -1.61 4.83 0.06
C GLY A 72 -2.89 4.42 0.79
N ALA A 73 -2.81 3.40 1.66
CA ALA A 73 -3.90 2.96 2.51
C ALA A 73 -4.32 4.07 3.49
N GLY A 74 -3.36 4.76 4.12
CA GLY A 74 -3.63 5.89 5.01
C GLY A 74 -4.37 7.03 4.30
N VAL A 75 -3.98 7.36 3.06
CA VAL A 75 -4.69 8.36 2.24
C VAL A 75 -6.14 7.95 1.99
N ALA A 76 -6.39 6.68 1.67
CA ALA A 76 -7.75 6.19 1.46
C ALA A 76 -8.58 6.27 2.75
N VAL A 77 -8.00 5.93 3.91
CA VAL A 77 -8.66 6.04 5.22
C VAL A 77 -9.05 7.49 5.52
N VAL A 78 -8.16 8.46 5.27
CA VAL A 78 -8.48 9.89 5.42
C VAL A 78 -9.67 10.29 4.53
N GLY A 79 -9.71 9.80 3.30
CA GLY A 79 -10.85 10.01 2.39
C GLY A 79 -12.17 9.47 2.96
N VAL A 80 -12.16 8.26 3.54
CA VAL A 80 -13.34 7.68 4.21
C VAL A 80 -13.80 8.57 5.36
N VAL A 81 -12.88 9.05 6.19
CA VAL A 81 -13.20 9.96 7.31
C VAL A 81 -13.87 11.24 6.81
N LEU A 82 -13.39 11.84 5.72
CA LEU A 82 -13.99 13.05 5.14
C LEU A 82 -15.41 12.81 4.63
N VAL A 83 -15.66 11.67 3.98
CA VAL A 83 -17.02 11.30 3.53
C VAL A 83 -17.96 11.20 4.74
N LEU A 84 -17.54 10.51 5.81
CA LEU A 84 -18.33 10.37 7.04
C LEU A 84 -18.60 11.73 7.70
N LEU A 85 -17.61 12.61 7.76
CA LEU A 85 -17.78 13.97 8.28
C LEU A 85 -18.80 14.77 7.45
N GLY A 86 -18.80 14.63 6.13
CA GLY A 86 -19.80 15.30 5.29
C GLY A 86 -21.25 14.83 5.54
N PHE A 87 -21.44 13.62 6.07
CA PHE A 87 -22.76 13.16 6.56
C PHE A 87 -23.09 13.69 7.97
N ALA A 88 -22.09 13.88 8.82
CA ALA A 88 -22.27 14.33 10.20
C ALA A 88 -22.55 15.84 10.32
N VAL A 89 -22.04 16.65 9.37
CA VAL A 89 -22.26 18.10 9.34
C VAL A 89 -23.67 18.41 8.79
N ARG A 90 -24.48 19.13 9.58
CA ARG A 90 -25.85 19.57 9.23
C ARG A 90 -25.88 20.97 8.62
#